data_AF-A0A2G2VT10-F1
#
_entry.id   AF-A0A2G2VT10-F1
#
_cell.length_a   1.000
_cell.length_b   1.000
_cell.length_c   1.000
_cell.angle_alpha   90.00
_cell.angle_beta   90.00
_cell.angle_gamma   90.00
#
_symmetry.space_group_name_H-M   'P 1'
#
loop_
_entity.id
_entity.type
_entity.pdbx_description
1 polymer ?
#
loop_
_entity_poly.entity_id
_entity_poly.type
_entity_poly.pdbx_seq_one_letter_code
_entity_poly.pdbx_strand_id
1 'polypeptide(L)'
;MGAIGGEDLKKWEKMQGVALGGEEKILVLNFIDLAGSERASQALSVGQRLKEGCHINHSLLTLGTVIRKLRLIACFLHHLSKTSGFAAA
;
A
#
# COMPACT_ATOMS: atom_id res chain seq x y z
N MET A 1 13.16 28.69 -52.91
CA MET A 1 12.20 28.66 -51.79
C MET A 1 11.02 27.78 -52.18
N GLY A 2 11.01 26.51 -51.74
CA GLY A 2 9.82 25.67 -51.86
C GLY A 2 8.94 25.93 -50.64
N ALA A 3 7.69 26.36 -50.86
CA ALA A 3 6.73 26.54 -49.80
C ALA A 3 6.35 25.16 -49.23
N ILE A 4 6.56 24.99 -47.93
CA ILE A 4 6.04 23.83 -47.20
C ILE A 4 4.51 23.84 -47.33
N GLY A 5 3.95 22.78 -47.92
CA GLY A 5 2.51 22.64 -48.13
C GLY A 5 1.76 22.63 -46.80
N GLY A 6 0.64 23.35 -46.70
CA GLY A 6 -0.17 23.43 -45.48
C GLY A 6 -0.72 22.08 -44.98
N GLU A 7 -0.63 21.04 -45.82
CA GLU A 7 -0.95 19.65 -45.47
C GLU A 7 0.11 18.97 -44.59
N ASP A 8 1.39 19.36 -44.68
CA ASP A 8 2.40 18.92 -43.72
C ASP A 8 2.17 19.60 -42.36
N LEU A 9 1.74 20.87 -42.33
CA LEU A 9 1.48 21.61 -41.09
C LEU A 9 0.33 20.98 -40.27
N LYS A 10 -0.76 20.54 -40.92
CA LYS A 10 -1.86 19.79 -40.27
C LYS A 10 -1.41 18.44 -39.68
N LYS A 11 -0.35 17.84 -40.23
CA LYS A 11 0.21 16.58 -39.73
C LYS A 11 0.95 16.77 -38.41
N TRP A 12 1.66 17.90 -38.24
CA TRP A 12 2.35 18.24 -37.00
C TRP A 12 1.38 18.57 -35.86
N GLU A 13 0.27 19.25 -36.15
CA GLU A 13 -0.79 19.57 -35.16
C GLU A 13 -1.52 18.30 -34.68
N LYS A 14 -1.77 17.34 -35.59
CA LYS A 14 -2.39 16.04 -35.27
C LYS A 14 -1.49 15.12 -34.43
N MET A 15 -0.17 15.29 -34.49
CA MET A 15 0.77 14.57 -33.62
C MET A 15 0.84 15.17 -32.20
N GLN A 16 0.54 16.47 -32.02
CA GLN A 16 0.46 17.08 -30.69
C GLN A 16 -0.84 16.74 -29.93
N GLY A 17 -1.90 16.31 -30.64
CA GLY A 17 -3.16 15.88 -30.03
C GLY A 17 -3.16 14.49 -29.36
N VAL A 18 -2.06 13.73 -29.43
CA VAL A 18 -1.94 12.38 -28.85
C VAL A 18 -1.02 12.36 -27.62
N ALA A 19 -0.68 13.51 -27.06
CA ALA A 19 0.23 13.60 -25.90
C ALA A 19 -0.43 14.01 -24.57
N LEU A 20 -1.76 14.17 -24.50
CA LEU A 20 -2.46 14.62 -23.28
C LEU A 20 -3.67 13.72 -22.96
N GLY A 21 -3.39 12.46 -22.69
CA GLY A 21 -4.41 11.51 -22.21
C GLY A 21 -3.83 10.22 -21.66
N GLY A 22 -2.52 10.15 -21.48
CA GLY A 22 -1.91 9.01 -20.80
C GLY A 22 -2.28 9.10 -19.33
N GLU A 23 -3.09 8.16 -18.84
CA GLU A 23 -3.20 7.91 -17.41
C GLU A 23 -1.80 7.65 -16.86
N GLU A 24 -1.24 8.64 -16.17
CA GLU A 24 0.03 8.47 -15.48
C GLU A 24 -0.21 7.55 -14.28
N LYS A 25 0.19 6.29 -14.43
CA LYS A 25 0.11 5.31 -13.36
C LYS A 25 1.20 5.59 -12.34
N ILE A 26 0.85 6.33 -11.28
CA ILE A 26 1.71 6.53 -10.13
C ILE A 26 1.67 5.27 -9.27
N LEU A 27 2.81 4.59 -9.15
CA LEU A 27 3.00 3.44 -8.28
C LEU A 27 3.85 3.88 -7.08
N VAL A 28 3.32 3.70 -5.87
CA VAL A 28 4.06 3.92 -4.63
C VAL A 28 4.47 2.57 -4.05
N LEU A 29 5.78 2.30 -4.06
CA LEU A 29 6.37 1.11 -3.44
C LEU A 29 7.01 1.52 -2.12
N ASN A 30 6.60 0.86 -1.03
CA ASN A 30 7.19 1.08 0.29
C ASN A 30 8.06 -0.12 0.66
N PHE A 31 9.38 0.06 0.63
CA PHE A 31 10.33 -0.93 1.14
C PHE A 31 10.51 -0.72 2.64
N ILE A 32 10.04 -1.66 3.44
CA ILE A 32 10.05 -1.58 4.91
C ILE A 32 10.78 -2.81 5.44
N ASP A 33 11.83 -2.57 6.24
CA ASP A 33 12.52 -3.60 7.00
C ASP A 33 12.08 -3.54 8.47
N LEU A 34 11.97 -4.70 9.11
CA LEU A 34 11.53 -4.83 10.51
C LEU A 34 12.57 -5.61 11.30
N ALA A 35 12.93 -5.08 12.47
CA ALA A 35 13.77 -5.77 13.42
C ALA A 35 13.07 -7.03 13.99
N GLY A 36 13.86 -7.91 14.61
CA GLY A 36 13.37 -9.14 15.23
C GLY A 36 12.48 -8.88 16.45
N SER A 37 11.60 -9.84 16.75
CA SER A 37 10.80 -9.84 17.99
C SER A 37 11.45 -10.74 19.05
N GLU A 38 12.68 -10.45 19.46
CA GLU A 38 13.36 -11.26 20.46
C GLU A 38 12.68 -11.20 21.83
N ARG A 39 12.73 -12.32 22.57
CA ARG A 39 12.27 -12.38 23.95
C ARG A 39 13.29 -11.72 24.86
N ALA A 40 12.86 -10.73 25.65
CA ALA A 40 13.72 -10.04 26.61
C ALA A 40 14.45 -11.00 27.57
N SER A 41 13.79 -12.08 28.00
CA SER A 41 14.40 -13.10 28.88
C SER A 41 15.52 -13.90 28.23
N GLN A 42 15.54 -14.00 26.90
CA GLN A 42 16.56 -14.74 26.15
C GLN A 42 17.64 -13.83 25.56
N ALA A 43 17.30 -12.56 25.33
CA ALA A 43 18.22 -11.58 24.77
C ALA A 43 19.37 -11.20 25.73
N LEU A 44 19.19 -11.42 27.04
CA LEU A 44 20.14 -11.08 28.11
C LEU A 44 20.66 -9.63 28.01
N SER A 45 19.90 -8.76 27.36
CA SER A 45 20.23 -7.36 27.15
C SER A 45 19.88 -6.56 28.39
N VAL A 46 20.70 -5.55 28.70
CA VAL A 46 20.54 -4.71 29.88
C VAL A 46 20.62 -3.22 29.53
N GLY A 47 20.18 -2.36 30.44
CA GLY A 47 20.29 -0.91 30.28
C GLY A 47 19.58 -0.37 29.03
N GLN A 48 20.30 0.39 28.21
CA GLN A 48 19.74 1.01 27.00
C GLN A 48 19.29 0.00 25.95
N ARG A 49 20.06 -1.09 25.74
CA ARG A 49 19.72 -2.10 24.73
C ARG A 49 18.44 -2.85 25.07
N LEU A 50 18.16 -3.06 26.36
CA LEU A 50 16.90 -3.64 26.81
C LEU A 50 15.70 -2.71 26.53
N LYS A 51 15.86 -1.40 26.76
CA LYS A 51 14.82 -0.41 26.46
C LYS A 51 14.51 -0.34 24.97
N GLU A 52 15.54 -0.36 24.13
CA GLU A 52 15.41 -0.42 22.67
C GLU A 52 14.63 -1.67 22.24
N GLY A 53 15.03 -2.87 22.71
CA GLY A 53 14.33 -4.12 22.40
C GLY A 53 12.87 -4.13 22.88
N CYS A 54 12.57 -3.48 24.01
CA CYS A 54 11.19 -3.30 24.46
C CYS A 54 10.36 -2.46 23.48
N HIS A 55 10.92 -1.36 22.96
CA HIS A 55 10.24 -0.53 21.97
C HIS A 55 10.05 -1.25 20.62
N ILE A 56 11.03 -2.05 20.18
CA ILE A 56 10.89 -2.92 18.99
C ILE A 56 9.73 -3.89 19.18
N ASN A 57 9.70 -4.61 20.31
CA ASN A 57 8.61 -5.54 20.61
C ASN A 57 7.26 -4.84 20.73
N HIS A 58 7.22 -3.62 21.29
CA HIS A 58 6.00 -2.84 21.42
C HIS A 58 5.41 -2.43 20.06
N SER A 59 6.25 -1.97 19.12
CA SER A 59 5.78 -1.61 17.77
C SER A 59 5.30 -2.83 16.99
N LEU A 60 6.01 -3.97 17.08
CA LEU A 60 5.62 -5.23 16.46
C LEU A 60 4.33 -5.82 17.05
N LEU A 61 4.13 -5.73 18.37
CA LEU A 61 2.89 -6.12 19.02
C LEU A 61 1.70 -5.26 18.56
N THR A 62 1.94 -3.96 18.41
CA THR A 62 0.93 -3.03 17.89
C THR A 62 0.55 -3.40 16.46
N LEU A 63 1.54 -3.63 15.59
CA LEU A 63 1.33 -4.10 14.22
C LEU A 63 0.51 -5.39 14.17
N GLY A 64 0.89 -6.40 14.95
CA GLY A 64 0.15 -7.67 15.04
C GLY A 64 -1.29 -7.49 15.55
N THR A 65 -1.51 -6.52 16.44
CA THR A 65 -2.86 -6.19 16.94
C THR A 65 -3.72 -5.51 15.88
N VAL A 66 -3.15 -4.60 15.09
CA VAL A 66 -3.84 -3.97 13.95
C VAL A 66 -4.24 -5.04 12.92
N ILE A 67 -3.31 -5.91 12.53
CA ILE A 67 -3.57 -7.00 11.58
C ILE A 67 -4.71 -7.90 12.08
N ARG A 68 -4.69 -8.27 13.37
CA ARG A 68 -5.73 -9.10 13.97
C ARG A 68 -7.10 -8.42 13.92
N LYS A 69 -7.18 -7.14 14.27
CA LYS A 69 -8.43 -6.38 14.23
C LYS A 69 -8.98 -6.28 12.81
N LEU A 70 -8.13 -5.97 11.83
CA LEU A 70 -8.54 -5.93 10.41
C LEU A 70 -9.07 -7.28 9.94
N ARG A 71 -8.41 -8.39 10.30
CA ARG A 71 -8.88 -9.75 10.00
C ARG A 71 -10.26 -10.03 10.61
N LEU A 72 -10.47 -9.65 11.86
CA LEU A 72 -11.76 -9.86 12.54
C LEU A 72 -12.89 -9.08 11.85
N ILE A 73 -12.66 -7.80 11.52
CA ILE A 73 -13.63 -6.97 10.80
C ILE A 73 -13.95 -7.57 9.44
N ALA A 74 -12.94 -7.96 8.66
CA ALA A 74 -13.15 -8.57 7.35
C ALA A 74 -13.96 -9.87 7.44
N CYS A 75 -13.65 -10.72 8.42
CA CYS A 75 -14.40 -11.96 8.67
C CYS A 75 -15.86 -11.68 9.05
N PHE A 76 -16.08 -10.71 9.93
CA PHE A 76 -17.40 -10.28 10.37
C PHE A 76 -18.25 -9.75 9.21
N LEU A 77 -17.70 -8.88 8.37
CA LEU A 77 -18.37 -8.35 7.18
C LEU A 77 -18.70 -9.45 6.17
N HIS A 78 -17.78 -10.38 5.94
CA HIS A 78 -18.03 -11.54 5.08
C HIS A 78 -19.15 -12.44 5.63
N HIS A 79 -19.22 -12.61 6.95
CA HIS A 79 -20.31 -13.37 7.58
C HIS A 79 -21.66 -12.65 7.43
N LEU A 80 -21.70 -11.33 7.67
CA LEU A 80 -22.91 -10.52 7.47
C LEU A 80 -23.41 -10.56 6.02
N SER A 81 -22.50 -10.52 5.04
CA SER A 81 -22.86 -10.65 3.62
C SER A 81 -23.51 -12.00 3.29
N LYS A 82 -23.24 -13.06 4.06
CA LYS A 82 -23.84 -14.39 3.85
C LYS A 82 -25.14 -14.57 4.63
N THR A 83 -25.29 -13.92 5.79
CA THR A 83 -26.51 -14.00 6.59
C THR A 83 -27.61 -13.05 6.12
N SER A 84 -27.25 -11.93 5.49
CA SER A 84 -28.23 -11.03 4.85
C SER A 84 -28.97 -11.63 3.66
N GLY A 85 -28.49 -12.77 3.13
CA GLY A 85 -29.18 -13.56 2.10
C GLY A 85 -30.17 -14.60 2.62
N PHE A 86 -30.30 -14.78 3.94
CA PHE A 86 -31.16 -15.81 4.55
C PHE A 86 -32.38 -15.25 5.31
N ALA A 87 -32.57 -13.93 5.32
CA ALA A 87 -33.69 -13.26 5.98
C ALA A 87 -34.84 -12.88 5.02
N ALA A 88 -34.84 -13.41 3.79
CA ALA A 88 -35.90 -13.24 2.80
C ALA A 88 -36.42 -14.61 2.35
N ALA A 89 -37.05 -15.35 3.25
CA ALA A 89 -37.91 -16.50 2.95
C ALA A 89 -38.94 -16.67 4.07
#